data_AF-A0A6C0EL14-F1
#
_entry.id   AF-A0A6C0EL14-F1
#
_cell.length_a   1.000
_cell.length_b   1.000
_cell.length_c   1.000
_cell.angle_alpha   90.00
_cell.angle_beta   90.00
_cell.angle_gamma   90.00
#
_symmetry.space_group_name_H-M   'P 1'
#
loop_
_entity.id
_entity.type
_entity.pdbx_description
1 polymer ?
#
loop_
_entity_poly.entity_id
_entity_poly.type
_entity_poly.pdbx_seq_one_letter_code
_entity_poly.pdbx_strand_id
1 'polypeptide(L)'
;MIMIREGTLYYKLPQRVTEKAIGFDLDWTLAHGEQHLYPKNSDDIHVLPGRVKKLKKLYREGYTLIIFTNQFAKKPADKVKRVENFLEKVGVDMGAFVATGKDQYRKPELGMWRKCQQLIPNTEFRYYIGDALGRPQDFSDSDKKFAESAEVRWAEPEKVFRPKLPKINTGKQLIIFIGAPGTGKSSFFLQHLKPLGYVQANQDALKTEAKVMKLVRSSMSSGKDICLDRTNGKASQRQAFVDMAEQNDYTVRYFYFVRDGYGWNKMRPKPVPDIVYHMFFKNLELPERVERIN
;
A
#
# COMPACT_ATOMS: atom_id res chain seq x y z
N MET A 1 18.19 -4.44 -15.36
CA MET A 1 17.35 -5.30 -16.23
C MET A 1 16.80 -4.42 -17.36
N ILE A 2 16.58 -4.91 -18.60
CA ILE A 2 16.08 -4.05 -19.70
C ILE A 2 14.75 -4.60 -20.21
N MET A 3 13.69 -3.79 -20.21
CA MET A 3 12.41 -4.10 -20.86
C MET A 3 12.46 -3.83 -22.37
N ILE A 4 11.77 -4.67 -23.16
CA ILE A 4 11.58 -4.48 -24.60
C ILE A 4 10.57 -3.35 -24.80
N ARG A 5 10.85 -2.44 -25.73
CA ARG A 5 9.96 -1.32 -26.09
C ARG A 5 9.31 -1.56 -27.44
N GLU A 6 8.00 -1.34 -27.50
CA GLU A 6 7.19 -1.37 -28.72
C GLU A 6 6.20 -0.19 -28.70
N GLY A 7 6.58 0.91 -29.37
CA GLY A 7 5.84 2.16 -29.29
C GLY A 7 5.80 2.73 -27.86
N THR A 8 4.61 2.75 -27.27
CA THR A 8 4.30 3.21 -25.91
C THR A 8 4.19 2.06 -24.89
N LEU A 9 4.33 0.81 -25.34
CA LEU A 9 4.38 -0.38 -24.50
C LEU A 9 5.83 -0.72 -24.15
N TYR A 10 6.08 -1.05 -22.89
CA TYR A 10 7.29 -1.71 -22.43
C TYR A 10 6.93 -3.05 -21.80
N TYR A 11 7.70 -4.10 -22.07
CA TYR A 11 7.41 -5.39 -21.48
C TYR A 11 8.65 -6.26 -21.26
N LYS A 12 8.49 -7.24 -20.37
CA LYS A 12 9.43 -8.32 -20.12
C LYS A 12 8.62 -9.56 -19.73
N LEU A 13 9.00 -10.73 -20.27
CA LEU A 13 8.50 -12.01 -19.79
C LEU A 13 9.32 -12.54 -18.61
N PRO A 14 8.71 -13.35 -17.72
CA PRO A 14 9.48 -14.11 -16.74
C PRO A 14 10.36 -15.15 -17.46
N GLN A 15 11.41 -15.62 -16.80
CA GLN A 15 12.24 -16.71 -17.32
C GLN A 15 11.44 -18.02 -17.41
N ARG A 16 10.56 -18.26 -16.43
CA ARG A 16 9.69 -19.43 -16.38
C ARG A 16 8.27 -19.07 -16.78
N VAL A 17 7.84 -19.63 -17.91
CA VAL A 17 6.45 -19.61 -18.37
C VAL A 17 5.86 -21.01 -18.25
N THR A 18 4.61 -21.09 -17.81
CA THR A 18 3.85 -22.31 -17.56
C THR A 18 2.44 -22.15 -18.14
N GLU A 19 1.69 -23.25 -18.27
CA GLU A 19 0.31 -23.26 -18.79
C GLU A 19 -0.71 -22.45 -17.98
N LYS A 20 -0.37 -21.98 -16.77
CA LYS A 20 -1.28 -21.21 -15.91
C LYS A 20 -0.63 -19.92 -15.41
N ALA A 21 -1.36 -18.81 -15.50
CA ALA A 21 -0.90 -17.51 -15.06
C ALA A 21 -1.84 -16.82 -14.05
N ILE A 22 -1.27 -15.85 -13.34
CA ILE A 22 -2.01 -14.86 -12.57
C ILE A 22 -1.53 -13.48 -13.00
N GLY A 23 -2.48 -12.63 -13.36
CA GLY A 23 -2.26 -11.23 -13.70
C GLY A 23 -2.44 -10.33 -12.47
N PHE A 24 -1.65 -9.27 -12.38
CA PHE A 24 -1.73 -8.29 -11.30
C PHE A 24 -1.66 -6.86 -11.85
N ASP A 25 -2.38 -5.93 -11.24
CA ASP A 25 -1.96 -4.53 -11.25
C ASP A 25 -0.74 -4.33 -10.32
N LEU A 26 -0.07 -3.18 -10.43
CA LEU A 26 1.07 -2.80 -9.60
C LEU A 26 0.71 -1.88 -8.44
N ASP A 27 0.19 -0.70 -8.73
CA ASP A 27 0.06 0.39 -7.76
C ASP A 27 -1.17 0.15 -6.88
N TRP A 28 -1.02 0.22 -5.56
CA TRP A 28 -2.03 -0.15 -4.54
C TRP A 28 -2.46 -1.63 -4.52
N THR A 29 -2.09 -2.41 -5.54
CA THR A 29 -2.27 -3.87 -5.55
C THR A 29 -1.06 -4.59 -4.94
N LEU A 30 0.13 -4.37 -5.52
CA LEU A 30 1.38 -5.01 -5.09
C LEU A 30 2.33 -4.05 -4.37
N ALA A 31 2.30 -2.77 -4.74
CA ALA A 31 3.23 -1.77 -4.25
C ALA A 31 2.55 -0.42 -3.99
N HIS A 32 3.21 0.45 -3.25
CA HIS A 32 2.81 1.84 -3.05
C HIS A 32 4.02 2.78 -3.08
N GLY A 33 3.77 4.08 -3.15
CA GLY A 33 4.77 5.10 -2.84
C GLY A 33 4.71 5.53 -1.38
N GLU A 34 5.82 6.06 -0.86
CA GLU A 34 5.94 6.59 0.49
C GLU A 34 6.36 8.09 0.49
N GLN A 35 6.89 8.64 -0.61
CA GLN A 35 7.41 10.03 -0.64
C GLN A 35 6.41 11.06 -1.16
N HIS A 36 5.52 10.65 -2.05
CA HIS A 36 4.52 11.52 -2.67
C HIS A 36 3.18 10.80 -2.77
N LEU A 37 2.09 11.58 -2.75
CA LEU A 37 0.75 11.04 -3.05
C LEU A 37 0.73 10.35 -4.42
N TYR A 38 1.50 10.87 -5.38
CA TYR A 38 1.75 10.26 -6.68
C TYR A 38 3.27 10.09 -6.87
N PRO A 39 3.79 8.86 -6.93
CA PRO A 39 5.23 8.61 -7.05
C PRO A 39 5.81 9.25 -8.30
N LYS A 40 6.85 10.07 -8.12
CA LYS A 40 7.58 10.74 -9.20
C LYS A 40 8.93 10.07 -9.50
N ASN A 41 9.54 9.49 -8.46
CA ASN A 41 10.88 8.90 -8.53
C ASN A 41 10.78 7.39 -8.77
N SER A 42 11.74 6.83 -9.49
CA SER A 42 11.80 5.39 -9.76
C SER A 42 12.02 4.54 -8.50
N ASP A 43 12.65 5.11 -7.47
CA ASP A 43 12.98 4.38 -6.24
C ASP A 43 11.84 4.41 -5.20
N ASP A 44 10.87 5.33 -5.39
CA ASP A 44 9.65 5.47 -4.58
C ASP A 44 8.64 4.35 -4.92
N ILE A 45 9.05 3.12 -4.62
CA ILE A 45 8.25 1.91 -4.78
C ILE A 45 8.53 0.93 -3.64
N HIS A 46 7.51 0.68 -2.84
CA HIS A 46 7.57 -0.12 -1.63
C HIS A 46 6.58 -1.27 -1.76
N VAL A 47 7.06 -2.50 -1.54
CA VAL A 47 6.21 -3.69 -1.63
C VAL A 47 5.24 -3.69 -0.46
N LEU A 48 3.95 -3.81 -0.74
CA LEU A 48 2.93 -3.85 0.32
C LEU A 48 3.13 -5.08 1.22
N PRO A 49 2.75 -5.01 2.51
CA PRO A 49 2.92 -6.10 3.47
C PRO A 49 2.30 -7.43 2.98
N GLY A 50 3.04 -8.53 3.15
CA GLY A 50 2.56 -9.89 2.82
C GLY A 50 2.63 -10.28 1.33
N ARG A 51 2.88 -9.34 0.41
CA ARG A 51 2.89 -9.61 -1.05
C ARG A 51 4.00 -10.57 -1.45
N VAL A 52 5.24 -10.34 -1.02
CA VAL A 52 6.39 -11.21 -1.34
C VAL A 52 6.13 -12.67 -0.95
N LYS A 53 5.61 -12.91 0.26
CA LYS A 53 5.32 -14.28 0.74
C LYS A 53 4.28 -14.97 -0.14
N LYS A 54 3.21 -14.25 -0.52
CA LYS A 54 2.14 -14.79 -1.37
C LYS A 54 2.63 -15.01 -2.80
N LEU A 55 3.38 -14.08 -3.40
CA LEU A 55 3.96 -14.22 -4.73
C LEU A 55 4.93 -15.42 -4.81
N LYS A 56 5.81 -15.58 -3.81
CA LYS A 56 6.68 -16.79 -3.69
C LYS A 56 5.89 -18.09 -3.56
N LYS A 57 4.71 -18.06 -2.93
CA LYS A 57 3.83 -19.23 -2.83
C LYS A 57 3.23 -19.55 -4.20
N LEU A 58 2.62 -18.57 -4.87
CA LEU A 58 2.03 -18.74 -6.21
C LEU A 58 3.07 -19.21 -7.24
N TYR A 59 4.29 -18.67 -7.19
CA TYR A 59 5.40 -19.13 -8.01
C TYR A 59 5.74 -20.61 -7.75
N ARG A 60 5.82 -21.06 -6.49
CA ARG A 60 6.06 -22.48 -6.18
C ARG A 60 4.90 -23.39 -6.58
N GLU A 61 3.68 -22.89 -6.61
CA GLU A 61 2.49 -23.60 -7.11
C GLU A 61 2.47 -23.72 -8.65
N GLY A 62 3.50 -23.20 -9.33
CA GLY A 62 3.69 -23.33 -10.76
C GLY A 62 2.93 -22.29 -11.58
N TYR A 63 2.58 -21.14 -11.02
CA TYR A 63 2.00 -20.04 -11.79
C TYR A 63 3.08 -19.19 -12.46
N THR A 64 2.82 -18.80 -13.71
CA THR A 64 3.43 -17.62 -14.35
C THR A 64 2.83 -16.37 -13.72
N LEU A 65 3.65 -15.38 -13.33
CA LEU A 65 3.16 -14.16 -12.67
C LEU A 65 3.45 -12.96 -13.57
N ILE A 66 2.40 -12.21 -13.94
CA ILE A 66 2.51 -11.10 -14.90
C ILE A 66 1.87 -9.84 -14.33
N ILE A 67 2.56 -8.71 -14.43
CA ILE A 67 2.04 -7.39 -14.08
C ILE A 67 1.49 -6.70 -15.34
N PHE A 68 0.34 -6.05 -15.24
CA PHE A 68 -0.22 -5.15 -16.25
C PHE A 68 -0.48 -3.79 -15.61
N THR A 69 0.31 -2.76 -15.96
CA THR A 69 0.28 -1.49 -15.23
C THR A 69 0.19 -0.27 -16.15
N ASN A 70 -0.65 0.69 -15.75
CA ASN A 70 -0.83 1.98 -16.40
C ASN A 70 0.16 2.99 -15.82
N GLN A 71 1.20 3.35 -16.58
CA GLN A 71 2.32 4.17 -16.11
C GLN A 71 2.54 5.44 -16.96
N PHE A 72 1.44 6.10 -17.35
CA PHE A 72 1.51 7.34 -18.11
C PHE A 72 2.33 8.41 -17.38
N ALA A 73 3.36 8.94 -18.05
CA ALA A 73 4.19 10.02 -17.54
C ALA A 73 4.86 10.79 -18.70
N LYS A 74 5.22 12.05 -18.45
CA LYS A 74 6.02 12.86 -19.39
C LYS A 74 7.39 12.23 -19.69
N LYS A 75 7.96 11.51 -18.71
CA LYS A 75 9.19 10.74 -18.83
C LYS A 75 8.89 9.25 -18.59
N PRO A 76 8.56 8.48 -19.63
CA PRO A 76 8.26 7.06 -19.50
C PRO A 76 9.38 6.23 -18.85
N ALA A 77 10.64 6.59 -19.12
CA ALA A 77 11.81 5.88 -18.60
C ALA A 77 11.81 5.76 -17.06
N ASP A 78 11.48 6.84 -16.34
CA ASP A 78 11.45 6.84 -14.87
C ASP A 78 10.39 5.87 -14.33
N LYS A 79 9.25 5.78 -15.01
CA LYS A 79 8.17 4.87 -14.64
C LYS A 79 8.50 3.42 -14.97
N VAL A 80 9.10 3.15 -16.13
CA VAL A 80 9.57 1.81 -16.49
C VAL A 80 10.62 1.35 -15.49
N LYS A 81 11.57 2.22 -15.15
CA LYS A 81 12.59 1.95 -14.14
C LYS A 81 11.98 1.66 -12.76
N ARG A 82 10.88 2.35 -12.40
CA ARG A 82 10.12 2.05 -11.18
C ARG A 82 9.60 0.61 -11.17
N VAL A 83 9.06 0.12 -12.29
CA VAL A 83 8.59 -1.27 -12.40
C VAL A 83 9.76 -2.26 -12.33
N GLU A 84 10.89 -1.97 -12.98
CA GLU A 84 12.11 -2.79 -12.87
C GLU A 84 12.61 -2.90 -11.43
N ASN A 85 12.66 -1.77 -10.72
CA ASN A 85 13.04 -1.71 -9.32
C ASN A 85 12.09 -2.56 -8.44
N PHE A 86 10.79 -2.61 -8.74
CA PHE A 86 9.86 -3.49 -8.05
C PHE A 86 10.16 -4.97 -8.30
N LEU A 87 10.38 -5.36 -9.57
CA LEU A 87 10.71 -6.74 -9.93
C LEU A 87 11.99 -7.20 -9.20
N GLU A 88 13.01 -6.34 -9.14
CA GLU A 88 14.25 -6.59 -8.40
C GLU A 88 13.99 -6.73 -6.89
N LYS A 89 13.23 -5.81 -6.28
CA LYS A 89 12.89 -5.84 -4.84
C LYS A 89 12.09 -7.06 -4.42
N VAL A 90 11.15 -7.53 -5.25
CA VAL A 90 10.32 -8.71 -4.94
C VAL A 90 11.15 -10.00 -4.99
N GLY A 91 12.13 -10.08 -5.89
CA GLY A 91 13.01 -11.24 -6.04
C GLY A 91 12.23 -12.53 -6.37
N VAL A 92 11.16 -12.40 -7.16
CA VAL A 92 10.39 -13.51 -7.73
C VAL A 92 10.40 -13.33 -9.24
N ASP A 93 10.57 -14.42 -9.97
CA ASP A 93 10.54 -14.38 -11.44
C ASP A 93 9.13 -14.02 -11.93
N MET A 94 9.00 -12.78 -12.39
CA MET A 94 7.75 -12.15 -12.83
C MET A 94 7.98 -11.39 -14.13
N GLY A 95 6.96 -11.41 -15.00
CA GLY A 95 6.89 -10.53 -16.16
C GLY A 95 6.11 -9.26 -15.86
N ALA A 96 6.27 -8.26 -16.73
CA ALA A 96 5.52 -7.02 -16.65
C ALA A 96 5.22 -6.48 -18.05
N PHE A 97 4.05 -5.87 -18.21
CA PHE A 97 3.61 -5.08 -19.34
C PHE A 97 3.22 -3.70 -18.80
N VAL A 98 3.81 -2.67 -19.38
CA VAL A 98 3.80 -1.29 -18.87
C VAL A 98 3.31 -0.36 -19.97
N ALA A 99 2.09 0.14 -19.82
CA ALA A 99 1.49 1.09 -20.75
C ALA A 99 1.86 2.52 -20.37
N THR A 100 2.68 3.18 -21.21
CA THR A 100 3.17 4.55 -20.95
C THR A 100 2.42 5.62 -21.74
N GLY A 101 1.59 5.21 -22.71
CA GLY A 101 0.74 6.08 -23.52
C GLY A 101 -0.72 6.17 -23.03
N LYS A 102 -1.50 7.02 -23.70
CA LYS A 102 -2.97 7.07 -23.61
C LYS A 102 -3.56 6.49 -24.90
N ASP A 103 -3.40 5.19 -25.07
CA ASP A 103 -3.72 4.46 -26.29
C ASP A 103 -4.21 3.05 -25.96
N GLN A 104 -4.29 2.19 -26.96
CA GLN A 104 -4.74 0.80 -26.87
C GLN A 104 -4.04 -0.06 -25.82
N TYR A 105 -2.85 0.31 -25.33
CA TYR A 105 -2.17 -0.46 -24.28
C TYR A 105 -2.67 -0.10 -22.89
N ARG A 106 -3.28 1.07 -22.70
CA ARG A 106 -3.70 1.56 -21.38
C ARG A 106 -5.01 0.90 -20.95
N LYS A 107 -5.01 0.23 -19.79
CA LYS A 107 -6.24 -0.33 -19.20
C LYS A 107 -7.33 0.75 -19.11
N PRO A 108 -8.58 0.45 -19.49
CA PRO A 108 -9.14 -0.90 -19.70
C PRO A 108 -8.91 -1.52 -21.09
N GLU A 109 -8.19 -0.86 -22.00
CA GLU A 109 -7.90 -1.41 -23.33
C GLU A 109 -7.02 -2.67 -23.27
N LEU A 110 -7.19 -3.56 -24.25
CA LEU A 110 -6.58 -4.90 -24.25
C LEU A 110 -5.21 -4.99 -24.94
N GLY A 111 -4.57 -3.89 -25.33
CA GLY A 111 -3.30 -3.94 -26.06
C GLY A 111 -2.21 -4.70 -25.31
N MET A 112 -2.05 -4.44 -24.00
CA MET A 112 -1.09 -5.21 -23.18
C MET A 112 -1.47 -6.69 -23.10
N TRP A 113 -2.76 -6.97 -22.93
CA TRP A 113 -3.29 -8.34 -22.83
C TRP A 113 -3.03 -9.14 -24.10
N ARG A 114 -3.41 -8.58 -25.26
CA ARG A 114 -3.22 -9.19 -26.58
C ARG A 114 -1.74 -9.45 -26.85
N LYS A 115 -0.86 -8.49 -26.51
CA LYS A 115 0.58 -8.71 -26.65
C LYS A 115 1.09 -9.84 -25.75
N CYS A 116 0.62 -9.91 -24.50
CA CYS A 116 0.98 -10.99 -23.59
C CYS A 116 0.54 -12.35 -24.14
N GLN A 117 -0.72 -12.48 -24.56
CA GLN A 117 -1.26 -13.71 -25.14
C GLN A 117 -0.54 -14.14 -26.43
N GLN A 118 -0.11 -13.20 -27.28
CA GLN A 118 0.72 -13.52 -28.46
C GLN A 118 2.08 -14.12 -28.08
N LEU A 119 2.67 -13.66 -26.98
CA LEU A 119 4.00 -14.08 -26.52
C LEU A 119 3.96 -15.38 -25.71
N ILE A 120 2.85 -15.65 -25.01
CA ILE A 120 2.65 -16.84 -24.19
C ILE A 120 1.31 -17.54 -24.51
N PRO A 121 1.08 -17.96 -25.78
CA PRO A 121 -0.23 -18.37 -26.29
C PRO A 121 -0.82 -19.62 -25.62
N ASN A 122 0.03 -20.45 -25.01
CA ASN A 122 -0.38 -21.67 -24.32
C ASN A 122 -0.62 -21.45 -22.82
N THR A 123 -0.73 -20.19 -22.36
CA THR A 123 -0.87 -19.85 -20.94
C THR A 123 -2.26 -19.29 -20.62
N GLU A 124 -3.01 -20.02 -19.81
CA GLU A 124 -4.33 -19.62 -19.33
C GLU A 124 -4.22 -18.77 -18.04
N PHE A 125 -4.78 -17.56 -18.05
CA PHE A 125 -4.85 -16.73 -16.85
C PHE A 125 -6.04 -17.14 -15.99
N ARG A 126 -5.77 -17.58 -14.76
CA ARG A 126 -6.82 -17.99 -13.81
C ARG A 126 -7.51 -16.81 -13.16
N TYR A 127 -6.73 -15.77 -12.85
CA TYR A 127 -7.21 -14.56 -12.19
C TYR A 127 -6.44 -13.33 -12.65
N TYR A 128 -7.12 -12.19 -12.60
CA TYR A 128 -6.53 -10.86 -12.61
C TYR A 128 -6.82 -10.14 -11.28
N ILE A 129 -5.79 -9.61 -10.63
CA ILE A 129 -5.91 -9.00 -9.29
C ILE A 129 -5.56 -7.52 -9.40
N GLY A 130 -6.47 -6.64 -9.00
CA GLY A 130 -6.29 -5.19 -9.12
C GLY A 130 -7.18 -4.43 -8.13
N ASP A 131 -6.79 -3.21 -7.75
CA ASP A 131 -7.50 -2.37 -6.79
C ASP A 131 -8.56 -1.48 -7.45
N ALA A 132 -8.42 -1.18 -8.74
CA ALA A 132 -9.34 -0.30 -9.47
C ALA A 132 -10.61 -1.04 -9.92
N LEU A 133 -11.52 -1.29 -8.99
CA LEU A 133 -12.70 -2.14 -9.18
C LEU A 133 -14.02 -1.39 -9.23
N GLY A 134 -13.99 -0.05 -9.17
CA GLY A 134 -15.18 0.80 -9.20
C GLY A 134 -15.98 0.81 -7.90
N ARG A 135 -15.38 0.43 -6.77
CA ARG A 135 -15.99 0.61 -5.45
C ARG A 135 -16.06 2.12 -5.12
N PRO A 136 -16.93 2.57 -4.21
CA PRO A 136 -17.08 4.00 -3.91
C PRO A 136 -15.78 4.74 -3.56
N GLN A 137 -14.83 4.05 -2.94
CA GLN A 137 -13.51 4.59 -2.62
C GLN A 137 -12.46 4.49 -3.73
N ASP A 138 -12.70 3.68 -4.78
CA ASP A 138 -11.68 3.42 -5.78
C ASP A 138 -11.55 4.62 -6.72
N PHE A 139 -10.33 4.94 -7.15
CA PHE A 139 -10.08 6.02 -8.09
C PHE A 139 -10.65 5.74 -9.49
N SER A 140 -10.73 4.47 -9.88
CA SER A 140 -11.27 4.03 -11.17
C SER A 140 -11.79 2.59 -11.11
N ASP A 141 -12.35 2.11 -12.21
CA ASP A 141 -12.78 0.73 -12.43
C ASP A 141 -11.95 0.02 -13.53
N SER A 142 -10.77 0.56 -13.85
CA SER A 142 -9.98 0.13 -14.99
C SER A 142 -9.47 -1.31 -14.90
N ASP A 143 -9.21 -1.82 -13.70
CA ASP A 143 -8.78 -3.21 -13.49
C ASP A 143 -9.92 -4.19 -13.70
N LYS A 144 -11.10 -3.88 -13.16
CA LYS A 144 -12.29 -4.70 -13.35
C LYS A 144 -12.66 -4.78 -14.83
N LYS A 145 -12.75 -3.63 -15.51
CA LYS A 145 -13.07 -3.56 -16.96
C LYS A 145 -12.03 -4.26 -17.82
N PHE A 146 -10.74 -4.13 -17.49
CA PHE A 146 -9.67 -4.84 -18.18
C PHE A 146 -9.83 -6.35 -18.07
N ALA A 147 -10.10 -6.87 -16.86
CA ALA A 147 -10.32 -8.29 -16.65
C ALA A 147 -11.58 -8.81 -17.34
N GLU A 148 -12.68 -8.06 -17.28
CA GLU A 148 -13.95 -8.41 -17.96
C GLU A 148 -13.77 -8.45 -19.48
N SER A 149 -13.08 -7.46 -20.05
CA SER A 149 -12.79 -7.41 -21.49
C SER A 149 -11.82 -8.51 -21.92
N ALA A 150 -10.92 -8.93 -21.02
CA ALA A 150 -10.02 -10.06 -21.22
C ALA A 150 -10.69 -11.43 -20.97
N GLU A 151 -11.95 -11.45 -20.55
CA GLU A 151 -12.72 -12.65 -20.16
C GLU A 151 -12.05 -13.46 -19.03
N VAL A 152 -11.38 -12.77 -18.09
CA VAL A 152 -10.69 -13.40 -16.95
C VAL A 152 -11.36 -13.01 -15.64
N ARG A 153 -11.46 -13.99 -14.72
CA ARG A 153 -11.95 -13.75 -13.37
C ARG A 153 -11.09 -12.73 -12.66
N TRP A 154 -11.70 -11.76 -11.99
CA TRP A 154 -10.96 -10.80 -11.17
C TRP A 154 -11.19 -11.00 -9.67
N ALA A 155 -10.25 -10.51 -8.86
CA ALA A 155 -10.34 -10.56 -7.40
C ALA A 155 -9.74 -9.31 -6.75
N GLU A 156 -10.27 -8.93 -5.58
CA GLU A 156 -9.72 -7.80 -4.83
C GLU A 156 -8.39 -8.17 -4.17
N PRO A 157 -7.42 -7.23 -4.09
CA PRO A 157 -6.13 -7.49 -3.44
C PRO A 157 -6.31 -7.91 -1.99
N GLU A 158 -7.29 -7.35 -1.27
CA GLU A 158 -7.51 -7.66 0.15
C GLU A 158 -7.98 -9.11 0.40
N LYS A 159 -8.66 -9.74 -0.57
CA LYS A 159 -9.06 -11.16 -0.47
C LYS A 159 -7.88 -12.10 -0.74
N VAL A 160 -6.96 -11.71 -1.62
CA VAL A 160 -5.80 -12.52 -2.00
C VAL A 160 -4.63 -12.34 -1.03
N PHE A 161 -4.38 -11.11 -0.61
CA PHE A 161 -3.29 -10.69 0.28
C PHE A 161 -3.88 -10.32 1.64
N ARG A 162 -4.23 -11.34 2.44
CA ARG A 162 -4.75 -11.11 3.79
C ARG A 162 -3.76 -10.30 4.63
N PRO A 163 -4.21 -9.20 5.27
CA PRO A 163 -3.36 -8.43 6.17
C PRO A 163 -2.82 -9.31 7.28
N LYS A 164 -1.50 -9.22 7.55
CA LYS A 164 -0.92 -9.81 8.75
C LYS A 164 -0.94 -8.76 9.84
N LEU A 165 -1.74 -8.99 10.88
CA LEU A 165 -1.76 -8.12 12.05
C LEU A 165 -0.48 -8.31 12.87
N PRO A 166 0.12 -7.23 13.39
CA PRO A 166 1.22 -7.35 14.34
C PRO A 166 0.72 -7.99 15.63
N LYS A 167 1.58 -8.75 16.32
CA LYS A 167 1.26 -9.20 17.68
C LYS A 167 1.14 -7.97 18.57
N ILE A 168 0.01 -7.83 19.26
CA ILE A 168 -0.24 -6.74 20.21
C ILE A 168 0.00 -7.30 21.60
N ASN A 169 0.90 -6.68 22.35
CA ASN A 169 1.21 -7.03 23.73
C ASN A 169 0.52 -6.03 24.65
N THR A 170 0.35 -6.36 25.93
CA THR A 170 -0.11 -5.43 26.96
C THR A 170 0.97 -5.27 28.03
N GLY A 171 0.85 -4.25 28.86
CA GLY A 171 1.81 -3.93 29.92
C GLY A 171 2.79 -2.83 29.50
N LYS A 172 2.52 -1.61 29.99
CA LYS A 172 3.29 -0.39 29.72
C LYS A 172 3.72 -0.24 28.25
N GLN A 173 2.75 -0.26 27.34
CA GLN A 173 2.97 -0.08 25.90
C GLN A 173 2.52 1.31 25.43
N LEU A 174 3.35 1.98 24.63
CA LEU A 174 2.95 3.13 23.84
C LEU A 174 2.99 2.75 22.35
N ILE A 175 1.83 2.56 21.75
CA ILE A 175 1.70 2.36 20.30
C ILE A 175 1.47 3.72 19.64
N ILE A 176 2.33 4.08 18.69
CA ILE A 176 2.19 5.30 17.89
C ILE A 176 1.76 4.90 16.48
N PHE A 177 0.55 5.31 16.11
CA PHE A 177 0.10 5.14 14.73
C PHE A 177 0.74 6.18 13.82
N ILE A 178 1.17 5.77 12.64
CA ILE A 178 1.66 6.63 11.57
C ILE A 178 0.80 6.34 10.34
N GLY A 179 0.35 7.36 9.62
CA GLY A 179 -0.38 7.14 8.37
C GLY A 179 -1.24 8.33 7.97
N ALA A 180 -1.45 8.48 6.66
CA ALA A 180 -2.31 9.53 6.09
C ALA A 180 -3.77 9.40 6.61
N PRO A 181 -4.61 10.43 6.51
CA PRO A 181 -6.04 10.30 6.78
C PRO A 181 -6.67 9.17 5.92
N GLY A 182 -7.80 8.61 6.36
CA GLY A 182 -8.51 7.54 5.62
C GLY A 182 -7.86 6.15 5.61
N THR A 183 -6.63 5.99 6.09
CA THR A 183 -5.88 4.71 6.08
C THR A 183 -6.36 3.64 7.07
N GLY A 184 -7.40 3.90 7.86
CA GLY A 184 -8.01 2.92 8.77
C GLY A 184 -7.47 2.90 10.21
N LYS A 185 -6.57 3.81 10.59
CA LYS A 185 -6.02 3.95 11.96
C LYS A 185 -7.06 3.83 13.08
N SER A 186 -8.06 4.72 13.10
CA SER A 186 -9.05 4.74 14.17
C SER A 186 -9.94 3.47 14.18
N SER A 187 -10.25 2.92 13.01
CA SER A 187 -10.95 1.64 12.90
C SER A 187 -10.13 0.50 13.49
N PHE A 188 -8.83 0.46 13.20
CA PHE A 188 -7.90 -0.52 13.78
C PHE A 188 -7.84 -0.40 15.30
N PHE A 189 -7.78 0.82 15.85
CA PHE A 189 -7.82 1.02 17.29
C PHE A 189 -9.09 0.40 17.90
N LEU A 190 -10.26 0.73 17.36
CA LEU A 190 -11.55 0.25 17.86
C LEU A 190 -11.67 -1.27 17.82
N GLN A 191 -11.15 -1.90 16.76
CA GLN A 191 -11.25 -3.34 16.54
C GLN A 191 -10.21 -4.15 17.32
N HIS A 192 -9.01 -3.62 17.53
CA HIS A 192 -7.87 -4.42 18.01
C HIS A 192 -7.22 -3.94 19.30
N LEU A 193 -7.25 -2.64 19.59
CA LEU A 193 -6.60 -2.07 20.79
C LEU A 193 -7.61 -1.80 21.91
N LYS A 194 -8.77 -1.23 21.56
CA LYS A 194 -9.83 -0.94 22.53
C LYS A 194 -10.28 -2.19 23.31
N PRO A 195 -10.50 -3.37 22.70
CA PRO A 195 -10.88 -4.57 23.44
C PRO A 195 -9.82 -5.06 24.43
N LEU A 196 -8.55 -4.67 24.22
CA LEU A 196 -7.43 -5.01 25.11
C LEU A 196 -7.23 -3.98 26.23
N GLY A 197 -8.07 -2.94 26.31
CA GLY A 197 -8.02 -1.93 27.36
C GLY A 197 -7.04 -0.77 27.10
N TYR A 198 -6.54 -0.62 25.88
CA TYR A 198 -5.73 0.53 25.50
C TYR A 198 -6.53 1.84 25.60
N VAL A 199 -5.85 2.91 26.02
CA VAL A 199 -6.38 4.28 26.00
C VAL A 199 -6.06 4.93 24.65
N GLN A 200 -7.09 5.47 23.98
CA GLN A 200 -6.91 6.23 22.73
C GLN A 200 -6.56 7.68 23.00
N ALA A 201 -5.37 8.11 22.59
CA ALA A 201 -4.98 9.51 22.56
C ALA A 201 -5.16 10.05 21.13
N ASN A 202 -6.40 10.38 20.76
CA ASN A 202 -6.76 10.90 19.45
C ASN A 202 -6.94 12.43 19.50
N GLN A 203 -6.18 13.17 18.67
CA GLN A 203 -6.24 14.63 18.69
C GLN A 203 -7.55 15.19 18.12
N ASP A 204 -8.14 14.58 17.10
CA ASP A 204 -9.39 15.09 16.50
C ASP A 204 -10.51 15.11 17.54
N ALA A 205 -10.54 14.11 18.43
CA ALA A 205 -11.47 14.06 19.57
C ALA A 205 -11.09 15.06 20.69
N LEU A 206 -9.80 15.18 21.01
CA LEU A 206 -9.30 16.01 22.12
C LEU A 206 -9.07 17.49 21.76
N LYS A 207 -9.16 17.83 20.46
CA LYS A 207 -8.97 19.15 19.84
C LYS A 207 -7.53 19.68 19.88
N THR A 208 -6.83 19.62 21.02
CA THR A 208 -5.50 20.24 21.19
C THR A 208 -4.42 19.26 21.61
N GLU A 209 -3.18 19.51 21.19
CA GLU A 209 -2.03 18.69 21.55
C GLU A 209 -1.77 18.68 23.06
N ALA A 210 -1.96 19.81 23.75
CA ALA A 210 -1.83 19.87 25.21
C ALA A 210 -2.78 18.91 25.93
N LYS A 211 -4.01 18.71 25.40
CA LYS A 211 -4.97 17.75 25.96
C LYS A 211 -4.55 16.30 25.70
N VAL A 212 -3.99 16.03 24.52
CA VAL A 212 -3.38 14.73 24.18
C VAL A 212 -2.24 14.42 25.17
N MET A 213 -1.30 15.35 25.34
CA MET A 213 -0.18 15.21 26.29
C MET A 213 -0.66 14.95 27.72
N LYS A 214 -1.67 15.69 28.18
CA LYS A 214 -2.25 15.50 29.52
C LYS A 214 -2.83 14.09 29.69
N LEU A 215 -3.60 13.61 28.71
CA LEU A 215 -4.19 12.26 28.74
C LEU A 215 -3.11 11.17 28.75
N VAL A 216 -2.08 11.31 27.90
CA VAL A 216 -0.97 10.35 27.85
C VAL A 216 -0.28 10.30 29.21
N ARG A 217 0.07 11.45 29.79
CA ARG A 217 0.73 11.53 31.10
C ARG A 217 -0.09 10.86 32.20
N SER A 218 -1.38 11.21 32.34
CA SER A 218 -2.24 10.60 33.37
C SER A 218 -2.44 9.10 33.17
N SER A 219 -2.48 8.64 31.91
CA SER A 219 -2.60 7.22 31.59
C SER A 219 -1.33 6.45 31.94
N MET A 220 -0.15 7.05 31.71
CA MET A 220 1.14 6.47 32.11
C MET A 220 1.27 6.38 33.63
N SER A 221 0.88 7.42 34.37
CA SER A 221 0.85 7.39 35.84
C SER A 221 -0.09 6.31 36.41
N SER A 222 -1.09 5.89 35.62
CA SER A 222 -2.04 4.83 35.98
C SER A 222 -1.64 3.45 35.41
N GLY A 223 -0.46 3.32 34.80
CA GLY A 223 0.05 2.08 34.22
C GLY A 223 -0.74 1.54 33.01
N LYS A 224 -1.54 2.39 32.34
CA LYS A 224 -2.37 1.97 31.19
C LYS A 224 -1.57 1.91 29.90
N ASP A 225 -1.88 0.96 29.04
CA ASP A 225 -1.40 0.92 27.66
C ASP A 225 -2.06 2.03 26.83
N ILE A 226 -1.29 2.66 25.94
CA ILE A 226 -1.72 3.88 25.24
C ILE A 226 -1.51 3.71 23.74
N CYS A 227 -2.46 4.23 22.96
CA CYS A 227 -2.34 4.39 21.52
C CYS A 227 -2.42 5.88 21.13
N LEU A 228 -1.36 6.41 20.54
CA LEU A 228 -1.36 7.75 19.94
C LEU A 228 -1.92 7.67 18.51
N ASP A 229 -3.22 7.97 18.36
CA ASP A 229 -3.95 7.93 17.09
C ASP A 229 -3.99 9.32 16.44
N ARG A 230 -2.90 9.66 15.76
CA ARG A 230 -2.75 10.86 14.92
C ARG A 230 -2.09 10.45 13.60
N THR A 231 -1.79 11.40 12.72
CA THR A 231 -1.05 11.12 11.48
C THR A 231 0.43 10.81 11.73
N ASN A 232 1.06 11.55 12.66
CA ASN A 232 2.43 11.33 13.16
C ASN A 232 3.51 11.12 12.07
N GLY A 233 3.42 11.85 10.96
CA GLY A 233 4.34 11.71 9.83
C GLY A 233 5.77 12.13 10.15
N LYS A 234 5.95 13.26 10.85
CA LYS A 234 7.28 13.81 11.22
C LYS A 234 7.82 13.19 12.50
N ALA A 235 9.13 13.04 12.62
CA ALA A 235 9.76 12.61 13.88
C ALA A 235 9.48 13.59 15.03
N SER A 236 9.53 14.89 14.76
CA SER A 236 9.26 15.94 15.75
C SER A 236 7.85 15.87 16.35
N GLN A 237 6.86 15.31 15.64
CA GLN A 237 5.49 15.15 16.16
C GLN A 237 5.39 14.03 17.21
N ARG A 238 6.38 13.13 17.25
CA ARG A 238 6.39 11.94 18.09
C ARG A 238 7.33 12.09 19.28
N GLN A 239 8.39 12.89 19.14
CA GLN A 239 9.51 12.95 20.08
C GLN A 239 9.07 13.14 21.54
N ALA A 240 8.24 14.14 21.83
CA ALA A 240 7.79 14.41 23.20
C ALA A 240 7.03 13.22 23.83
N PHE A 241 6.33 12.41 23.03
CA PHE A 241 5.65 11.20 23.52
C PHE A 241 6.60 10.03 23.74
N VAL A 242 7.65 9.93 22.91
CA VAL A 242 8.72 8.94 23.06
C VAL A 242 9.50 9.24 24.34
N ASP A 243 9.90 10.49 24.56
CA ASP A 243 10.63 10.91 25.75
C ASP A 243 9.82 10.60 27.03
N MET A 244 8.51 10.88 27.02
CA MET A 244 7.62 10.54 28.14
C MET A 244 7.52 9.02 28.36
N ALA A 245 7.48 8.23 27.29
CA ALA A 245 7.41 6.77 27.40
C ALA A 245 8.69 6.20 28.04
N GLU A 246 9.86 6.64 27.56
CA GLU A 246 11.15 6.23 28.11
C GLU A 246 11.28 6.57 29.59
N GLN A 247 10.88 7.79 29.99
CA GLN A 247 10.89 8.23 31.39
C GLN A 247 9.96 7.41 32.31
N ASN A 248 9.00 6.66 31.77
CA ASN A 248 8.01 5.90 32.53
C ASN A 248 8.14 4.37 32.33
N ASP A 249 9.24 3.91 31.71
CA ASP A 249 9.51 2.52 31.33
C ASP A 249 8.44 1.91 30.42
N TYR A 250 7.97 2.69 29.44
CA TYR A 250 7.05 2.21 28.42
C TYR A 250 7.79 1.71 27.18
N THR A 251 7.35 0.57 26.65
CA THR A 251 7.83 0.09 25.34
C THR A 251 7.13 0.87 24.23
N VAL A 252 7.92 1.56 23.39
CA VAL A 252 7.40 2.29 22.23
C VAL A 252 7.35 1.37 21.00
N ARG A 253 6.22 1.36 20.30
CA ARG A 253 6.04 0.64 19.02
C ARG A 253 5.37 1.53 17.99
N TYR A 254 5.79 1.40 16.73
CA TYR A 254 5.26 2.19 15.64
C TYR A 254 4.49 1.33 14.66
N PHE A 255 3.23 1.69 14.41
CA PHE A 255 2.37 1.01 13.44
C PHE A 255 2.11 1.96 12.28
N TYR A 256 2.68 1.67 11.11
CA TYR A 256 2.52 2.47 9.90
C TYR A 256 1.45 1.88 8.99
N PHE A 257 0.39 2.65 8.77
CA PHE A 257 -0.73 2.29 7.92
C PHE A 257 -0.43 2.73 6.48
N VAL A 258 -0.12 1.75 5.63
CA VAL A 258 0.36 1.98 4.26
C VAL A 258 -0.74 1.98 3.21
N ARG A 259 -1.98 1.62 3.56
CA ARG A 259 -3.12 1.57 2.63
C ARG A 259 -3.37 2.92 1.95
N ASP A 260 -3.96 2.93 0.75
CA ASP A 260 -4.52 4.16 0.19
C ASP A 260 -5.71 4.65 1.03
N GLY A 261 -5.53 5.80 1.68
CA GLY A 261 -6.58 6.47 2.45
C GLY A 261 -7.32 7.56 1.66
N TYR A 262 -6.84 7.94 0.47
CA TYR A 262 -7.32 9.11 -0.24
C TYR A 262 -8.78 8.95 -0.67
N GLY A 263 -9.11 7.83 -1.31
CA GLY A 263 -10.49 7.48 -1.68
C GLY A 263 -11.44 7.43 -0.49
N TRP A 264 -11.03 6.78 0.60
CA TRP A 264 -11.78 6.71 1.86
C TRP A 264 -12.05 8.08 2.48
N ASN A 265 -11.12 9.02 2.31
CA ASN A 265 -11.30 10.37 2.80
C ASN A 265 -12.30 11.19 1.99
N LYS A 266 -12.37 10.98 0.67
CA LYS A 266 -13.38 11.65 -0.18
C LYS A 266 -14.81 11.26 0.18
N MET A 267 -15.01 10.09 0.78
CA MET A 267 -16.30 9.63 1.27
C MET A 267 -16.70 10.17 2.65
N ARG A 268 -15.85 10.94 3.32
CA ARG A 268 -16.19 11.52 4.63
C ARG A 268 -17.22 12.64 4.47
N PRO A 269 -18.11 12.88 5.45
CA PRO A 269 -19.00 14.05 5.44
C PRO A 269 -18.23 15.36 5.28
N LYS A 270 -17.04 15.44 5.89
CA LYS A 270 -16.08 16.53 5.69
C LYS A 270 -14.71 15.95 5.31
N PRO A 271 -14.41 15.84 4.01
CA PRO A 271 -13.12 15.36 3.54
C PRO A 271 -11.97 16.25 4.03
N VAL A 272 -10.85 15.62 4.38
CA VAL A 272 -9.61 16.35 4.65
C VAL A 272 -9.05 16.87 3.32
N PRO A 273 -8.58 18.13 3.25
CA PRO A 273 -8.03 18.71 2.02
C PRO A 273 -6.79 17.97 1.49
N ASP A 274 -6.60 17.99 0.17
CA ASP A 274 -5.49 17.28 -0.52
C ASP A 274 -4.11 17.76 -0.05
N ILE A 275 -3.98 19.05 0.32
CA ILE A 275 -2.74 19.59 0.87
C ILE A 275 -2.27 18.83 2.12
N VAL A 276 -3.17 18.27 2.92
CA VAL A 276 -2.81 17.47 4.10
C VAL A 276 -2.12 16.17 3.70
N TYR A 277 -2.54 15.53 2.60
CA TYR A 277 -1.88 14.35 2.06
C TYR A 277 -0.49 14.69 1.52
N HIS A 278 -0.40 15.76 0.71
CA HIS A 278 0.88 16.22 0.19
C HIS A 278 1.86 16.58 1.32
N MET A 279 1.39 17.27 2.36
CA MET A 279 2.20 17.57 3.54
C MET A 279 2.57 16.32 4.33
N PHE A 280 1.67 15.34 4.47
CA PHE A 280 1.98 14.10 5.16
C PHE A 280 3.14 13.36 4.48
N PHE A 281 3.02 13.07 3.18
CA PHE A 281 4.04 12.30 2.45
C PHE A 281 5.36 13.08 2.29
N LYS A 282 5.29 14.40 2.05
CA LYS A 282 6.49 15.26 1.98
C LYS A 282 7.33 15.21 3.26
N ASN A 283 6.68 15.05 4.40
CA ASN A 283 7.30 15.12 5.71
C ASN A 283 7.33 13.76 6.43
N LEU A 284 7.10 12.66 5.71
CA LEU A 284 7.06 11.34 6.29
C LEU A 284 8.49 10.90 6.65
N GLU A 285 8.72 10.71 7.94
CA GLU A 285 9.98 10.24 8.50
C GLU A 285 9.67 8.99 9.31
N LEU A 286 9.83 7.82 8.69
CA LEU A 286 9.55 6.54 9.35
C LEU A 286 10.67 6.18 10.34
N PRO A 287 10.33 5.67 11.53
CA PRO A 287 11.29 5.03 12.43
C PRO A 287 11.94 3.81 11.77
N GLU A 288 13.17 3.49 12.17
CA GLU A 288 13.91 2.33 11.65
C GLU A 288 13.13 1.02 11.82
N ARG A 289 12.52 0.83 13.01
CA ARG A 289 11.66 -0.32 13.31
C ARG A 289 10.21 0.10 13.31
N VAL A 290 9.47 -0.35 12.30
CA VAL A 290 8.05 -0.05 12.13
C VAL A 290 7.27 -1.25 11.60
N GLU A 291 6.11 -1.50 12.19
CA GLU A 291 5.15 -2.52 11.77
C GLU A 291 4.28 -1.93 10.66
N ARG A 292 4.38 -2.46 9.44
CA ARG A 292 3.57 -1.98 8.30
C ARG A 292 2.25 -2.73 8.23
N ILE A 293 1.15 -1.98 8.21
CA ILE A 293 -0.23 -2.48 8.20
C ILE A 293 -0.90 -1.98 6.93
N ASN A 294 -1.49 -2.90 6.17
CA ASN A 294 -2.28 -2.59 4.98
C ASN A 294 -3.72 -3.02 5.15
#